data_AF-A0A9L0I4H5-F1
#
_entry.id   AF-A0A9L0I4H5-F1
#
_cell.length_a   1.000
_cell.length_b   1.000
_cell.length_c   1.000
_cell.angle_alpha   90.00
_cell.angle_beta   90.00
_cell.angle_gamma   90.00
#
_symmetry.space_group_name_H-M   'P 1'
#
loop_
_entity.id
_entity.type
_entity.pdbx_description
1 polymer ?
#
loop_
_entity_poly.entity_id
_entity_poly.type
_entity_poly.pdbx_seq_one_letter_code
_entity_poly.pdbx_strand_id
1 'polypeptide(L)'
;MEDLGKSFGSEEEEAIYWKDLAMTYKQRAENTQEELREFQEGSREYEAELETQLQQIETRNRDLLSENNRLRMELETIKEKFETQHSEGHRQISALEDDLAQTKAIKDQLQKYIRELEQANDDLERAKRATIMSLEDFEQRLNQAIERNAFLESELDEKENLLESVQRLKDEARDLRQELAVQQKQEKPRTPKPSSVEAERTDTAVQATGSVPSTPIAHRGPSSSFNTPGMFRRGLDDSTGGTPLTPAARISALNIVGDLLRKVGFVVSSCLLFVLLGEAFDLLLELLLALFQRFHGAGKVLQLLLRIGELKW
;
A
#
# COMPACT_ATOMS: atom_id res chain seq x y z
N MET A 1 -87.24 63.17 -52.20
CA MET A 1 -87.48 64.12 -53.31
C MET A 1 -88.92 63.95 -53.74
N GLU A 2 -89.84 64.41 -52.90
CA GLU A 2 -91.28 64.37 -53.14
C GLU A 2 -91.85 65.61 -52.47
N ASP A 3 -91.89 66.76 -53.16
CA ASP A 3 -92.82 67.84 -52.78
C ASP A 3 -92.95 68.97 -53.82
N LEU A 4 -92.94 68.66 -55.12
CA LEU A 4 -93.09 69.69 -56.17
C LEU A 4 -94.56 70.04 -56.49
N GLY A 5 -95.50 69.74 -55.58
CA GLY A 5 -96.94 69.82 -55.85
C GLY A 5 -97.85 70.16 -54.69
N LYS A 6 -97.37 70.88 -53.65
CA LYS A 6 -98.28 71.44 -52.62
C LYS A 6 -98.84 72.78 -53.10
N SER A 7 -100.17 72.88 -53.15
CA SER A 7 -100.88 74.17 -53.29
C SER A 7 -101.30 74.65 -51.90
N PHE A 8 -100.95 75.90 -51.56
CA PHE A 8 -101.23 76.49 -50.25
C PHE A 8 -102.53 77.31 -50.27
N GLY A 9 -103.28 77.32 -49.17
CA GLY A 9 -104.53 78.07 -49.04
C GLY A 9 -104.33 79.55 -48.70
N SER A 10 -103.15 79.93 -48.20
CA SER A 10 -102.69 81.32 -48.03
C SER A 10 -101.16 81.43 -48.10
N GLU A 11 -100.64 82.65 -48.32
CA GLU A 11 -99.19 82.93 -48.26
C GLU A 11 -98.57 82.58 -46.89
N GLU A 12 -99.38 82.63 -45.82
CA GLU A 12 -98.97 82.27 -44.46
C GLU A 12 -98.73 80.75 -44.34
N GLU A 13 -99.58 79.91 -44.95
CA GLU A 13 -99.40 78.45 -44.98
C GLU A 13 -98.17 78.04 -45.80
N GLU A 14 -97.90 78.73 -46.92
CA GLU A 14 -96.70 78.51 -47.73
C GLU A 14 -95.43 78.87 -46.95
N ALA A 15 -95.42 80.01 -46.26
CA ALA A 15 -94.30 80.44 -45.44
C ALA A 15 -94.03 79.48 -44.27
N ILE A 16 -95.08 78.99 -43.61
CA ILE A 16 -94.97 77.99 -42.54
C ILE A 16 -94.41 76.67 -43.09
N TYR A 17 -94.89 76.21 -44.24
CA TYR A 17 -94.43 74.97 -44.85
C TYR A 17 -92.95 74.99 -45.21
N TRP A 18 -92.48 76.03 -45.91
CA TRP A 18 -91.06 76.13 -46.28
C TRP A 18 -90.16 76.33 -45.06
N LYS A 19 -90.65 77.01 -44.03
CA LYS A 19 -89.95 77.14 -42.74
C LYS A 19 -89.80 75.79 -42.05
N ASP A 20 -90.87 75.00 -41.97
CA ASP A 20 -90.83 73.65 -41.38
C ASP A 20 -89.94 72.71 -42.20
N LEU A 21 -89.99 72.78 -43.53
CA LEU A 21 -89.13 71.98 -44.41
C LEU A 21 -87.65 72.37 -44.24
N ALA A 22 -87.33 73.65 -44.17
CA ALA A 22 -85.97 74.14 -43.90
C ALA A 22 -85.48 73.72 -42.50
N MET A 23 -86.35 73.80 -41.49
CA MET A 23 -86.06 73.30 -40.14
C MET A 23 -85.80 71.78 -40.15
N THR A 24 -86.57 71.01 -40.91
CA THR A 24 -86.40 69.56 -41.03
C THR A 24 -85.08 69.19 -41.72
N TYR A 25 -84.72 69.89 -42.81
CA TYR A 25 -83.43 69.69 -43.48
C TYR A 25 -82.24 70.12 -42.62
N LYS A 26 -82.37 71.22 -41.88
CA LYS A 26 -81.37 71.66 -40.93
C LYS A 26 -81.15 70.61 -39.84
N GLN A 27 -82.23 70.11 -39.23
CA GLN A 27 -82.16 69.04 -38.24
C GLN A 27 -81.49 67.79 -38.82
N ARG A 28 -81.84 67.40 -40.06
CA ARG A 28 -81.23 66.24 -40.70
C ARG A 28 -79.73 66.45 -40.96
N ALA A 29 -79.32 67.63 -41.40
CA ALA A 29 -77.91 67.96 -41.60
C ALA A 29 -77.14 67.93 -40.27
N GLU A 30 -77.70 68.51 -39.21
CA GLU A 30 -77.15 68.48 -37.85
C GLU A 30 -77.01 67.03 -37.35
N ASN A 31 -78.04 66.20 -37.48
CA ASN A 31 -77.98 64.79 -37.10
C ASN A 31 -76.88 64.03 -37.87
N THR A 32 -76.80 64.18 -39.20
CA THR A 32 -75.76 63.51 -40.00
C THR A 32 -74.35 64.00 -39.66
N GLN A 33 -74.22 65.27 -39.26
CA GLN A 33 -72.94 65.83 -38.82
C GLN A 33 -72.53 65.26 -37.45
N GLU A 34 -73.50 65.07 -36.56
CA GLU A 34 -73.29 64.43 -35.25
C GLU A 34 -72.91 62.96 -35.43
N GLU A 35 -73.64 62.19 -36.24
CA GLU A 35 -73.32 60.79 -36.58
C GLU A 35 -71.90 60.65 -37.18
N LEU A 36 -71.51 61.55 -38.09
CA LEU A 36 -70.16 61.56 -38.65
C LEU A 36 -69.10 61.85 -37.58
N ARG A 37 -69.39 62.76 -36.65
CA ARG A 37 -68.47 63.10 -35.56
C ARG A 37 -68.28 61.92 -34.63
N GLU A 38 -69.37 61.29 -34.20
CA GLU A 38 -69.33 60.08 -33.36
C GLU A 38 -68.54 58.96 -34.04
N PHE A 39 -68.74 58.74 -35.35
CA PHE A 39 -67.97 57.76 -36.11
C PHE A 39 -66.47 58.10 -36.15
N GLN A 40 -66.11 59.36 -36.37
CA GLN A 40 -64.72 59.82 -36.39
C GLN A 40 -64.05 59.75 -35.01
N GLU A 41 -64.80 59.98 -33.94
CA GLU A 41 -64.32 59.82 -32.56
C GLU A 41 -64.13 58.34 -32.24
N GLY A 42 -65.12 57.49 -32.52
CA GLY A 42 -65.02 56.04 -32.31
C GLY A 42 -63.91 55.37 -33.14
N SER A 43 -63.67 55.80 -34.38
CA SER A 43 -62.54 55.31 -35.18
C SER A 43 -61.20 55.69 -34.57
N ARG A 44 -61.08 56.92 -34.04
CA ARG A 44 -59.85 57.38 -33.38
C ARG A 44 -59.60 56.65 -32.07
N GLU A 45 -60.63 56.41 -31.27
CA GLU A 45 -60.53 55.62 -30.05
C GLU A 45 -60.10 54.17 -30.36
N TYR A 46 -60.69 53.55 -31.38
CA TYR A 46 -60.33 52.20 -31.81
C TYR A 46 -58.90 52.11 -32.35
N GLU A 47 -58.46 53.08 -33.15
CA GLU A 47 -57.08 53.18 -33.62
C GLU A 47 -56.10 53.31 -32.44
N ALA A 48 -56.42 54.15 -31.44
CA ALA A 48 -55.61 54.29 -30.24
C ALA A 48 -55.55 52.97 -29.45
N GLU A 49 -56.66 52.23 -29.32
CA GLU A 49 -56.65 50.90 -28.69
C GLU A 49 -55.74 49.92 -29.44
N LEU A 50 -55.82 49.87 -30.77
CA LEU A 50 -54.94 49.02 -31.59
C LEU A 50 -53.47 49.41 -31.45
N GLU A 51 -53.15 50.70 -31.44
CA GLU A 51 -51.78 51.19 -31.21
C GLU A 51 -51.25 50.79 -29.83
N THR A 52 -52.07 50.89 -28.78
CA THR A 52 -51.65 50.45 -27.44
C THR A 52 -51.39 48.94 -27.39
N GLN A 53 -52.20 48.12 -28.05
CA GLN A 53 -51.99 46.68 -28.12
C GLN A 53 -50.71 46.34 -28.92
N LEU A 54 -50.50 47.02 -30.04
CA LEU A 54 -49.28 46.87 -30.85
C LEU A 54 -48.04 47.20 -30.00
N GLN A 55 -48.03 48.33 -29.30
CA GLN A 55 -46.91 48.74 -28.43
C GLN A 55 -46.66 47.74 -27.30
N GLN A 56 -47.71 47.20 -26.68
CA GLN A 56 -47.59 46.16 -25.66
C GLN A 56 -46.94 44.89 -26.22
N ILE A 57 -47.38 44.43 -27.40
CA ILE A 57 -46.83 43.25 -28.07
C ILE A 57 -45.37 43.48 -28.48
N GLU A 58 -45.05 44.65 -29.05
CA GLU A 58 -43.67 45.00 -29.43
C GLU A 58 -42.74 45.07 -28.23
N THR A 59 -43.20 45.65 -27.12
CA THR A 59 -42.44 45.70 -25.87
C THR A 59 -42.19 44.29 -25.33
N ARG A 60 -43.23 43.46 -25.27
CA ARG A 60 -43.11 42.07 -24.83
C ARG A 60 -42.17 41.27 -25.73
N ASN A 61 -42.20 41.49 -27.04
CA ASN A 61 -41.31 40.82 -27.98
C ASN A 61 -39.86 41.25 -27.75
N ARG A 62 -39.61 42.55 -27.57
CA ARG A 62 -38.28 43.09 -27.23
C ARG A 62 -37.75 42.47 -25.93
N ASP A 63 -38.57 42.39 -24.90
CA ASP A 63 -38.18 41.79 -23.61
C ASP A 63 -37.86 40.30 -23.75
N LEU A 64 -38.71 39.55 -24.46
CA LEU A 64 -38.47 38.12 -24.74
C LEU A 64 -37.19 37.89 -25.54
N LEU A 65 -36.87 38.74 -26.51
CA LEU A 65 -35.63 38.66 -27.28
C LEU A 65 -34.39 38.94 -26.42
N SER A 66 -34.46 39.96 -25.55
CA SER A 66 -33.40 40.27 -24.58
C SER A 66 -33.15 39.07 -23.66
N GLU A 67 -34.22 38.51 -23.11
CA GLU A 67 -34.15 37.35 -22.24
C GLU A 67 -33.63 36.10 -22.95
N ASN A 68 -34.05 35.86 -24.20
CA ASN A 68 -33.52 34.76 -25.00
C ASN A 68 -32.02 34.89 -25.24
N ASN A 69 -31.55 36.11 -25.54
CA ASN A 69 -30.12 36.37 -25.71
C ASN A 69 -29.34 36.17 -24.40
N ARG A 70 -29.89 36.64 -23.27
CA ARG A 70 -29.30 36.41 -21.94
C ARG A 70 -29.15 34.92 -21.65
N LEU A 71 -30.23 34.14 -21.81
CA LEU A 71 -30.23 32.69 -21.59
C LEU A 71 -29.28 31.96 -22.53
N ARG A 72 -29.14 32.40 -23.79
CA ARG A 72 -28.15 31.84 -24.73
C ARG A 72 -26.72 32.06 -24.25
N MET A 73 -26.38 33.25 -23.78
CA MET A 73 -25.05 33.54 -23.24
C MET A 73 -24.77 32.73 -21.96
N GLU A 74 -25.75 32.58 -21.08
CA GLU A 74 -25.64 31.74 -19.88
C GLU A 74 -25.42 30.27 -20.24
N LEU A 75 -26.15 29.75 -21.22
CA LEU A 75 -25.95 28.40 -21.74
C LEU A 75 -24.54 28.20 -22.27
N GLU A 76 -24.03 29.14 -23.06
CA GLU A 76 -22.68 29.05 -23.62
C GLU A 76 -21.62 29.11 -22.52
N THR A 77 -21.79 29.99 -21.54
CA THR A 77 -20.90 30.10 -20.38
C THR A 77 -20.87 28.80 -19.57
N ILE A 78 -22.03 28.16 -19.37
CA ILE A 78 -22.12 26.89 -18.64
C ILE A 78 -21.47 25.76 -19.44
N LYS A 79 -21.66 25.73 -20.77
CA LYS A 79 -20.99 24.75 -21.64
C LYS A 79 -19.48 24.90 -21.61
N GLU A 80 -18.95 26.12 -21.71
CA GLU A 80 -17.51 26.36 -21.63
C GLU A 80 -16.93 25.94 -20.28
N LYS A 81 -17.63 26.25 -19.18
CA LYS A 81 -17.24 25.79 -17.84
C LYS A 81 -17.27 24.27 -17.72
N PHE A 82 -18.29 23.63 -18.28
CA PHE A 82 -18.38 22.17 -18.29
C PHE A 82 -17.23 21.55 -19.09
N GLU A 83 -16.96 22.04 -20.30
CA GLU A 83 -15.90 21.53 -21.18
C GLU A 83 -14.52 21.69 -20.54
N THR A 84 -14.26 22.85 -19.93
CA THR A 84 -12.99 23.11 -19.22
C THR A 84 -12.82 22.18 -18.03
N GLN A 85 -13.82 22.08 -17.14
CA GLN A 85 -13.79 21.16 -16.00
C GLN A 85 -13.68 19.69 -16.41
N HIS A 86 -14.40 19.30 -17.46
CA HIS A 86 -14.35 17.95 -18.00
C HIS A 86 -12.95 17.63 -18.54
N SER A 87 -12.36 18.53 -19.32
CA SER A 87 -11.00 18.35 -19.85
C SER A 87 -9.93 18.31 -18.75
N GLU A 88 -10.09 19.12 -17.70
CA GLU A 88 -9.20 19.13 -16.54
C GLU A 88 -9.33 17.83 -15.74
N GLY A 89 -10.56 17.39 -15.46
CA GLY A 89 -10.83 16.10 -14.80
C GLY A 89 -10.25 14.93 -15.59
N HIS A 90 -10.37 14.92 -16.91
CA HIS A 90 -9.75 13.90 -17.76
C HIS A 90 -8.23 13.89 -17.62
N ARG A 91 -7.58 15.06 -17.65
CA ARG A 91 -6.11 15.15 -17.45
C ARG A 91 -5.69 14.65 -16.07
N GLN A 92 -6.43 15.00 -15.03
CA GLN A 92 -6.15 14.55 -13.66
C GLN A 92 -6.30 13.02 -13.53
N ILE A 93 -7.37 12.46 -14.11
CA ILE A 93 -7.57 11.01 -14.12
C ILE A 93 -6.42 10.31 -14.84
N SER A 94 -6.05 10.76 -16.04
CA SER A 94 -4.93 10.16 -16.79
C SER A 94 -3.61 10.24 -16.02
N ALA A 95 -3.32 11.37 -15.37
CA ALA A 95 -2.13 11.50 -14.53
C ALA A 95 -2.13 10.51 -13.35
N LEU A 96 -3.27 10.36 -12.66
CA LEU A 96 -3.41 9.40 -11.56
C LEU A 96 -3.31 7.94 -12.03
N GLU A 97 -3.81 7.63 -13.23
CA GLU A 97 -3.67 6.31 -13.85
C GLU A 97 -2.20 5.98 -14.16
N ASP A 98 -1.45 6.96 -14.69
CA ASP A 98 -0.01 6.84 -14.94
C ASP A 98 0.78 6.64 -13.65
N ASP A 99 0.52 7.45 -12.61
CA ASP A 99 1.16 7.32 -11.29
C ASP A 99 0.85 5.96 -10.63
N LEU A 100 -0.38 5.48 -10.77
CA LEU A 100 -0.79 4.17 -10.27
C LEU A 100 -0.04 3.04 -11.02
N ALA A 101 0.09 3.16 -12.34
CA ALA A 101 0.84 2.21 -13.15
C ALA A 101 2.33 2.20 -12.76
N GLN A 102 2.94 3.38 -12.59
CA GLN A 102 4.32 3.53 -12.15
C GLN A 102 4.53 2.91 -10.76
N THR A 103 3.65 3.21 -9.81
CA THR A 103 3.73 2.68 -8.44
C THR A 103 3.63 1.15 -8.42
N LYS A 104 2.74 0.57 -9.24
CA LYS A 104 2.64 -0.89 -9.39
C LYS A 104 3.92 -1.48 -9.98
N ALA A 105 4.48 -0.85 -11.02
CA ALA A 105 5.73 -1.31 -11.62
C ALA A 105 6.90 -1.28 -10.62
N ILE A 106 7.03 -0.20 -9.83
CA ILE A 106 8.06 -0.08 -8.77
C ILE A 106 7.84 -1.16 -7.71
N LYS A 107 6.60 -1.38 -7.27
CA LYS A 107 6.27 -2.44 -6.30
C LYS A 107 6.70 -3.81 -6.82
N ASP A 108 6.41 -4.13 -8.07
CA ASP A 108 6.76 -5.41 -8.68
C ASP A 108 8.29 -5.58 -8.80
N GLN A 109 9.01 -4.50 -9.13
CA GLN A 109 10.48 -4.50 -9.13
C GLN A 109 11.06 -4.74 -7.72
N LEU A 110 10.53 -4.05 -6.70
CA LEU A 110 10.97 -4.25 -5.31
C LEU A 110 10.68 -5.68 -4.83
N GLN A 111 9.54 -6.27 -5.21
CA GLN A 111 9.23 -7.66 -4.89
C GLN A 111 10.20 -8.65 -5.55
N LYS A 112 10.63 -8.40 -6.78
CA LYS A 112 11.68 -9.20 -7.44
C LYS A 112 13.00 -9.06 -6.69
N TYR A 113 13.39 -7.83 -6.37
CA TYR A 113 14.62 -7.54 -5.66
C TYR A 113 14.67 -8.19 -4.27
N ILE A 114 13.55 -8.20 -3.53
CA ILE A 114 13.45 -8.92 -2.25
C ILE A 114 13.75 -10.41 -2.41
N ARG A 115 13.16 -11.06 -3.43
CA ARG A 115 13.42 -12.49 -3.69
C ARG A 115 14.88 -12.76 -4.05
N GLU A 116 15.50 -11.87 -4.82
CA GLU A 116 16.94 -11.97 -5.15
C GLU A 116 17.81 -11.84 -3.90
N LEU A 117 17.48 -10.92 -2.99
CA LEU A 117 18.17 -10.78 -1.71
C LEU A 117 17.98 -12.00 -0.80
N GLU A 118 16.77 -12.55 -0.74
CA GLU A 118 16.47 -13.78 0.00
C GLU A 118 17.32 -14.95 -0.53
N GLN A 119 17.37 -15.12 -1.85
CA GLN A 119 18.20 -16.15 -2.48
C GLN A 119 19.70 -15.96 -2.20
N ALA A 120 20.21 -14.73 -2.32
CA ALA A 120 21.60 -14.43 -2.02
C ALA A 120 21.95 -14.69 -0.54
N ASN A 121 21.00 -14.45 0.37
CA ASN A 121 21.17 -14.75 1.78
C ASN A 121 21.21 -16.27 2.04
N ASP A 122 20.31 -17.05 1.41
CA ASP A 122 20.34 -18.52 1.49
C ASP A 122 21.66 -19.09 0.97
N ASP A 123 22.18 -18.55 -0.12
CA ASP A 123 23.48 -18.94 -0.68
C ASP A 123 24.64 -18.58 0.25
N LEU A 124 24.58 -17.41 0.89
CA LEU A 124 25.57 -16.98 1.89
C LEU A 124 25.53 -17.88 3.13
N GLU A 125 24.35 -18.25 3.62
CA GLU A 125 24.21 -19.19 4.73
C GLU A 125 24.76 -20.57 4.38
N ARG A 126 24.51 -21.06 3.15
CA ARG A 126 25.06 -22.32 2.65
C ARG A 126 26.59 -22.26 2.62
N ALA A 127 27.17 -21.18 2.08
CA ALA A 127 28.61 -20.98 2.06
C ALA A 127 29.19 -20.94 3.48
N LYS A 128 28.53 -20.23 4.41
CA LYS A 128 28.92 -20.19 5.83
C LYS A 128 28.96 -21.59 6.44
N ARG A 129 27.92 -22.41 6.23
CA ARG A 129 27.87 -23.79 6.74
C ARG A 129 29.01 -24.64 6.17
N ALA A 130 29.27 -24.55 4.86
CA ALA A 130 30.38 -25.27 4.22
C ALA A 130 31.75 -24.85 4.80
N THR A 131 31.96 -23.55 5.04
CA THR A 131 33.19 -23.04 5.65
C THR A 131 33.36 -23.55 7.09
N ILE A 132 32.29 -23.54 7.90
CA ILE A 132 32.33 -24.07 9.27
C ILE A 132 32.71 -25.55 9.26
N MET A 133 32.06 -26.37 8.42
CA MET A 133 32.40 -27.79 8.30
C MET A 133 33.86 -28.00 7.89
N SER A 134 34.37 -27.21 6.94
CA SER A 134 35.78 -27.30 6.54
C SER A 134 36.75 -26.90 7.66
N LEU A 135 36.35 -25.97 8.54
CA LEU A 135 37.15 -25.60 9.72
C LEU A 135 37.13 -26.72 10.75
N GLU A 136 35.96 -27.29 11.05
CA GLU A 136 35.80 -28.43 11.96
C GLU A 136 36.64 -29.64 11.50
N ASP A 137 36.64 -29.95 10.20
CA ASP A 137 37.49 -30.99 9.61
C ASP A 137 38.99 -30.70 9.81
N PHE A 138 39.40 -29.45 9.70
CA PHE A 138 40.79 -29.04 9.92
C PHE A 138 41.18 -29.14 11.40
N GLU A 139 40.31 -28.68 12.30
CA GLU A 139 40.47 -28.82 13.74
C GLU A 139 40.61 -30.28 14.15
N GLN A 140 39.78 -31.18 13.61
CA GLN A 140 39.87 -32.61 13.88
C GLN A 140 41.22 -33.19 13.42
N ARG A 141 41.69 -32.83 12.22
CA ARG A 141 43.00 -33.27 11.71
C ARG A 141 44.15 -32.76 12.56
N LEU A 142 44.09 -31.51 13.01
CA LEU A 142 45.08 -30.95 13.93
C LEU A 142 45.08 -31.68 15.26
N ASN A 143 43.91 -31.95 15.85
CA ASN A 143 43.81 -32.68 17.11
C ASN A 143 44.42 -34.09 16.98
N GLN A 144 44.14 -34.82 15.90
CA GLN A 144 44.77 -36.11 15.65
C GLN A 144 46.29 -36.00 15.44
N ALA A 145 46.79 -34.91 14.87
CA ALA A 145 48.22 -34.67 14.75
C ALA A 145 48.87 -34.39 16.12
N ILE A 146 48.18 -33.63 16.98
CA ILE A 146 48.60 -33.39 18.37
C ILE A 146 48.65 -34.70 19.16
N GLU A 147 47.60 -35.52 19.10
CA GLU A 147 47.56 -36.83 19.76
C GLU A 147 48.70 -37.75 19.31
N ARG A 148 49.01 -37.79 18.01
CA ARG A 148 50.15 -38.55 17.49
C ARG A 148 51.49 -38.00 17.98
N ASN A 149 51.66 -36.69 18.05
CA ASN A 149 52.89 -36.09 18.58
C ASN A 149 53.07 -36.41 20.07
N ALA A 150 52.00 -36.30 20.87
CA ALA A 150 52.06 -36.66 22.30
C ALA A 150 52.41 -38.15 22.50
N PHE A 151 51.88 -39.04 21.67
CA PHE A 151 52.26 -40.45 21.68
C PHE A 151 53.75 -40.65 21.35
N LEU A 152 54.25 -39.99 20.29
CA LEU A 152 55.67 -40.05 19.91
C LEU A 152 56.59 -39.45 20.99
N GLU A 153 56.17 -38.38 21.66
CA GLU A 153 56.89 -37.81 22.81
C GLU A 153 57.02 -38.85 23.93
N SER A 154 55.95 -39.58 24.26
CA SER A 154 56.02 -40.65 25.27
C SER A 154 56.93 -41.82 24.86
N GLU A 155 56.94 -42.21 23.59
CA GLU A 155 57.87 -43.24 23.09
C GLU A 155 59.34 -42.78 23.18
N LEU A 156 59.59 -41.49 22.97
CA LEU A 156 60.92 -40.90 23.16
C LEU A 156 61.33 -40.89 24.64
N ASP A 157 60.42 -40.54 25.54
CA ASP A 157 60.64 -40.57 26.99
C ASP A 157 60.94 -42.01 27.48
N GLU A 158 60.19 -43.01 27.03
CA GLU A 158 60.45 -44.42 27.34
C GLU A 158 61.83 -44.86 26.85
N LYS A 159 62.20 -44.45 25.64
CA LYS A 159 63.53 -44.72 25.08
C LYS A 159 64.64 -44.06 25.90
N GLU A 160 64.44 -42.82 26.37
CA GLU A 160 65.39 -42.13 27.25
C GLU A 160 65.54 -42.85 28.59
N ASN A 161 64.44 -43.25 29.23
CA ASN A 161 64.44 -44.03 30.47
C ASN A 161 65.17 -45.37 30.33
N LEU A 162 65.00 -46.07 29.20
CA LEU A 162 65.73 -47.30 28.91
C LEU A 162 67.22 -47.04 28.72
N LEU A 163 67.60 -45.95 28.04
CA LEU A 163 69.00 -45.55 27.88
C LEU A 163 69.64 -45.26 29.25
N GLU A 164 68.95 -44.54 30.14
CA GLU A 164 69.40 -44.34 31.51
C GLU A 164 69.60 -45.67 32.26
N SER A 165 68.62 -46.57 32.16
CA SER A 165 68.66 -47.88 32.84
C SER A 165 69.82 -48.74 32.32
N VAL A 166 70.04 -48.77 31.01
CA VAL A 166 71.18 -49.45 30.38
C VAL A 166 72.50 -48.83 30.86
N GLN A 167 72.57 -47.51 30.97
CA GLN A 167 73.76 -46.82 31.45
C GLN A 167 74.05 -47.16 32.93
N ARG A 168 73.02 -47.17 33.79
CA ARG A 168 73.15 -47.60 35.20
C ARG A 168 73.62 -49.06 35.31
N LEU A 169 73.00 -49.99 34.60
CA LEU A 169 73.41 -51.40 34.58
C LEU A 169 74.84 -51.59 34.07
N LYS A 170 75.26 -50.78 33.09
CA LYS A 170 76.63 -50.79 32.59
C LYS A 170 77.63 -50.31 33.65
N ASP A 171 77.26 -49.29 34.43
CA ASP A 171 78.06 -48.81 35.55
C ASP A 171 78.11 -49.85 36.68
N GLU A 172 76.99 -50.46 37.06
CA GLU A 172 76.95 -51.59 38.01
C GLU A 172 77.78 -52.80 37.54
N ALA A 173 77.67 -53.20 36.27
CA ALA A 173 78.48 -54.26 35.70
C ALA A 173 79.97 -53.92 35.67
N ARG A 174 80.31 -52.63 35.55
CA ARG A 174 81.68 -52.14 35.65
C ARG A 174 82.17 -52.21 37.10
N ASP A 175 81.35 -51.84 38.06
CA ASP A 175 81.69 -51.89 39.49
C ASP A 175 81.84 -53.33 39.98
N LEU A 176 80.90 -54.23 39.65
CA LEU A 176 81.00 -55.66 39.96
C LEU A 176 82.24 -56.31 39.33
N ARG A 177 82.62 -55.93 38.10
CA ARG A 177 83.89 -56.39 37.49
C ARG A 177 85.10 -55.90 38.29
N GLN A 178 85.07 -54.69 38.83
CA GLN A 178 86.12 -54.19 39.72
C GLN A 178 86.13 -54.95 41.04
N GLU A 179 84.98 -55.23 41.65
CA GLU A 179 84.87 -56.04 42.87
C GLU A 179 85.39 -57.46 42.66
N LEU A 180 85.01 -58.12 41.57
CA LEU A 180 85.54 -59.46 41.21
C LEU A 180 87.04 -59.42 40.95
N ALA A 181 87.58 -58.38 40.31
CA ALA A 181 89.01 -58.22 40.13
C ALA A 181 89.75 -58.04 41.46
N VAL A 182 89.12 -57.38 42.44
CA VAL A 182 89.64 -57.24 43.81
C VAL A 182 89.56 -58.57 44.58
N GLN A 183 88.44 -59.31 44.50
CA GLN A 183 88.29 -60.63 45.10
C GLN A 183 89.28 -61.65 44.52
N GLN A 184 89.50 -61.65 43.21
CA GLN A 184 90.54 -62.47 42.56
C GLN A 184 91.97 -62.09 42.99
N LYS A 185 92.18 -60.87 43.46
CA LYS A 185 93.47 -60.41 44.02
C LYS A 185 93.61 -60.76 45.52
N GLN A 186 92.50 -61.04 46.21
CA GLN A 186 92.48 -61.51 47.60
C GLN A 186 92.47 -63.04 47.72
N GLU A 187 92.02 -63.80 46.71
CA GLU A 187 92.04 -65.26 46.75
C GLU A 187 92.71 -65.93 45.54
N LYS A 188 93.83 -66.63 45.80
CA LYS A 188 94.06 -68.03 45.37
C LYS A 188 95.39 -68.61 45.92
N PRO A 189 95.57 -69.95 46.04
CA PRO A 189 94.62 -71.06 45.78
C PRO A 189 94.68 -72.25 46.78
N ARG A 190 93.57 -72.98 46.98
CA ARG A 190 93.59 -74.47 47.10
C ARG A 190 92.32 -75.14 46.56
N THR A 191 92.51 -76.08 45.64
CA THR A 191 91.60 -77.13 45.11
C THR A 191 91.55 -78.35 46.07
N PRO A 192 90.80 -79.49 45.88
CA PRO A 192 89.64 -79.88 45.03
C PRO A 192 88.48 -80.70 45.76
N LYS A 193 87.41 -81.08 45.00
CA LYS A 193 86.25 -82.05 45.08
C LYS A 193 86.23 -83.22 46.15
N PRO A 194 85.16 -84.07 46.41
CA PRO A 194 83.85 -84.38 45.72
C PRO A 194 82.57 -84.81 46.57
N SER A 195 81.42 -85.06 45.88
CA SER A 195 80.22 -85.98 46.12
C SER A 195 79.32 -85.84 47.38
N SER A 196 77.98 -85.95 47.39
CA SER A 196 77.04 -87.01 46.89
C SER A 196 75.55 -86.51 46.75
N VAL A 197 74.78 -86.89 45.72
CA VAL A 197 73.59 -87.82 45.66
C VAL A 197 72.50 -87.54 46.74
N GLU A 198 71.23 -87.20 46.45
CA GLU A 198 70.07 -87.98 45.95
C GLU A 198 69.01 -87.03 45.29
N ALA A 199 68.42 -87.29 44.10
CA ALA A 199 67.14 -88.01 43.84
C ALA A 199 65.98 -87.61 44.79
N GLU A 200 64.75 -87.25 44.38
CA GLU A 200 63.92 -87.77 43.30
C GLU A 200 62.60 -86.95 43.15
N ARG A 201 62.11 -86.76 41.90
CA ARG A 201 60.70 -86.73 41.40
C ARG A 201 59.66 -85.72 41.98
N THR A 202 58.72 -85.12 41.23
CA THR A 202 58.00 -85.50 39.99
C THR A 202 57.32 -84.28 39.33
N ASP A 203 57.31 -84.30 37.99
CA ASP A 203 56.26 -83.94 37.01
C ASP A 203 55.21 -82.84 37.28
N THR A 204 55.10 -81.89 36.35
CA THR A 204 54.18 -82.04 35.18
C THR A 204 54.43 -80.96 34.11
N ALA A 205 54.63 -81.40 32.87
CA ALA A 205 54.54 -80.60 31.64
C ALA A 205 53.10 -80.73 31.07
N VAL A 206 52.59 -79.95 30.09
CA VAL A 206 52.97 -79.89 28.67
C VAL A 206 51.99 -78.94 27.91
N GLN A 207 52.52 -78.10 27.00
CA GLN A 207 52.04 -77.54 25.69
C GLN A 207 50.61 -76.96 25.52
N ALA A 208 50.36 -75.81 24.88
CA ALA A 208 50.77 -75.21 23.57
C ALA A 208 50.00 -75.75 22.34
N THR A 209 49.17 -74.88 21.72
CA THR A 209 48.75 -74.74 20.29
C THR A 209 47.62 -73.67 20.28
N GLY A 210 47.44 -72.70 19.38
CA GLY A 210 47.83 -72.54 17.99
C GLY A 210 46.58 -72.44 17.09
N SER A 211 46.29 -71.25 16.54
CA SER A 211 45.62 -70.97 15.23
C SER A 211 44.09 -70.77 15.12
N VAL A 212 43.72 -69.73 14.34
CA VAL A 212 42.44 -69.37 13.64
C VAL A 212 42.28 -70.25 12.35
N PRO A 213 41.25 -70.21 11.43
CA PRO A 213 39.91 -69.57 11.32
C PRO A 213 38.73 -70.42 10.68
N SER A 214 37.54 -69.79 10.44
CA SER A 214 36.48 -70.05 9.40
C SER A 214 35.01 -70.35 9.82
N THR A 215 34.12 -69.45 9.31
CA THR A 215 32.64 -69.33 9.09
C THR A 215 31.78 -70.58 8.70
N PRO A 216 30.43 -70.53 8.42
CA PRO A 216 29.34 -69.51 8.59
C PRO A 216 27.97 -70.05 9.14
N ILE A 217 26.96 -69.17 9.32
CA ILE A 217 25.49 -69.29 8.99
C ILE A 217 24.82 -68.02 9.55
N ALA A 218 24.64 -66.98 8.75
CA ALA A 218 23.43 -66.67 7.98
C ALA A 218 22.19 -66.35 8.84
N HIS A 219 21.90 -65.06 9.00
CA HIS A 219 20.61 -64.47 8.58
C HIS A 219 20.75 -62.94 8.41
N ARG A 220 20.86 -62.55 7.13
CA ARG A 220 20.17 -61.43 6.46
C ARG A 220 20.15 -60.06 7.17
N GLY A 221 21.03 -59.14 6.72
CA GLY A 221 20.79 -57.69 6.80
C GLY A 221 19.80 -57.21 5.72
N PRO A 222 19.95 -56.00 5.17
CA PRO A 222 20.41 -54.74 5.76
C PRO A 222 19.51 -53.55 5.33
N SER A 223 19.77 -52.33 5.83
CA SER A 223 20.14 -51.17 5.00
C SER A 223 19.85 -49.82 5.67
N SER A 224 20.92 -49.03 5.77
CA SER A 224 20.90 -47.57 5.68
C SER A 224 20.47 -47.13 4.28
N SER A 225 19.65 -46.08 4.16
CA SER A 225 19.83 -44.93 3.24
C SER A 225 18.52 -44.13 3.10
N PHE A 226 18.68 -42.81 3.20
CA PHE A 226 17.99 -41.75 2.46
C PHE A 226 16.59 -42.03 1.87
N ASN A 227 15.63 -41.17 2.22
CA ASN A 227 14.75 -40.48 1.27
C ASN A 227 13.82 -39.47 1.99
N THR A 228 13.89 -38.21 1.58
CA THR A 228 12.75 -37.26 1.47
C THR A 228 12.57 -37.03 -0.05
N PRO A 229 11.44 -36.54 -0.62
CA PRO A 229 10.23 -35.97 -0.01
C PRO A 229 8.89 -36.47 -0.63
N GLY A 230 7.73 -36.09 -0.07
CA GLY A 230 6.44 -36.41 -0.71
C GLY A 230 5.16 -36.07 0.06
N MET A 231 4.60 -34.90 -0.28
CA MET A 231 3.32 -34.26 0.03
C MET A 231 2.03 -35.11 0.23
N PHE A 232 1.12 -34.49 1.00
CA PHE A 232 -0.37 -34.60 1.08
C PHE A 232 -1.01 -35.77 1.85
N ARG A 233 -1.69 -35.42 2.95
CA ARG A 233 -3.16 -35.62 3.07
C ARG A 233 -3.81 -34.59 4.00
N ARG A 234 -4.91 -34.05 3.48
CA ARG A 234 -5.90 -33.15 4.06
C ARG A 234 -7.01 -34.00 4.70
N GLY A 235 -7.48 -33.58 5.86
CA GLY A 235 -8.69 -34.04 6.57
C GLY A 235 -8.59 -33.46 7.96
N LEU A 236 -9.24 -32.34 8.29
CA LEU A 236 -10.65 -32.16 8.63
C LEU A 236 -11.13 -33.13 9.71
N ASP A 237 -10.77 -32.81 10.94
CA ASP A 237 -11.51 -33.11 12.15
C ASP A 237 -11.55 -31.88 13.06
N ASP A 238 -12.79 -31.46 13.33
CA ASP A 238 -13.16 -30.52 14.37
C ASP A 238 -12.97 -31.22 15.72
N SER A 239 -12.13 -30.65 16.59
CA SER A 239 -12.04 -31.03 17.99
C SER A 239 -11.41 -29.91 18.81
N THR A 240 -12.31 -29.17 19.46
CA THR A 240 -12.13 -28.34 20.65
C THR A 240 -11.38 -29.11 21.74
N GLY A 241 -10.06 -28.95 21.79
CA GLY A 241 -9.21 -29.54 22.82
C GLY A 241 -7.85 -28.84 22.86
N GLY A 242 -7.80 -27.70 23.54
CA GLY A 242 -6.64 -26.82 23.60
C GLY A 242 -5.40 -27.49 24.17
N THR A 243 -4.49 -27.93 23.30
CA THR A 243 -3.09 -28.13 23.66
C THR A 243 -2.48 -26.77 24.04
N PRO A 244 -1.84 -26.61 25.20
CA PRO A 244 -1.26 -25.33 25.57
C PRO A 244 -0.16 -24.98 24.55
N LEU A 245 -0.36 -23.86 23.84
CA LEU A 245 0.61 -23.32 22.90
C LEU A 245 1.99 -23.30 23.55
N THR A 246 3.02 -23.77 22.85
CA THR A 246 4.40 -23.67 23.34
C THR A 246 4.72 -22.19 23.64
N PRO A 247 5.54 -21.88 24.65
CA PRO A 247 5.86 -20.50 25.02
C PRO A 247 6.29 -19.64 23.82
N ALA A 248 7.05 -20.21 22.89
CA ALA A 248 7.47 -19.56 21.65
C ALA A 248 6.29 -19.20 20.71
N ALA A 249 5.31 -20.10 20.54
CA ALA A 249 4.12 -19.84 19.73
C ALA A 249 3.25 -18.73 20.33
N ARG A 250 3.17 -18.64 21.66
CA ARG A 250 2.45 -17.55 22.34
C ARG A 250 3.14 -16.20 22.17
N ILE A 251 4.46 -16.16 22.33
CA ILE A 251 5.24 -14.92 22.18
C ILE A 251 5.17 -14.43 20.72
N SER A 252 5.28 -15.33 19.74
CA SER A 252 5.13 -15.00 18.32
C SER A 252 3.72 -14.46 18.00
N ALA A 253 2.67 -15.12 18.49
CA ALA A 253 1.30 -14.65 18.31
C ALA A 253 1.06 -13.27 18.95
N LEU A 254 1.59 -13.02 20.15
CA LEU A 254 1.49 -11.71 20.82
C LEU A 254 2.24 -10.61 20.07
N ASN A 255 3.41 -10.90 19.49
CA ASN A 255 4.13 -9.94 18.66
C ASN A 255 3.36 -9.60 17.38
N ILE A 256 2.77 -10.60 16.71
CA ILE A 256 1.95 -10.39 15.51
C ILE A 256 0.71 -9.55 15.84
N VAL A 257 0.03 -9.85 16.95
CA VAL A 257 -1.13 -9.07 17.42
C VAL A 257 -0.70 -7.65 17.82
N GLY A 258 0.46 -7.49 18.47
CA GLY A 258 1.04 -6.18 18.80
C GLY A 258 1.35 -5.34 17.56
N ASP A 259 1.92 -5.95 16.52
CA ASP A 259 2.20 -5.28 15.25
C ASP A 259 0.92 -4.92 14.49
N LEU A 260 -0.10 -5.79 14.52
CA LEU A 260 -1.41 -5.49 13.95
C LEU A 260 -2.07 -4.31 14.67
N LEU A 261 -2.07 -4.30 16.01
CA LEU A 261 -2.64 -3.21 16.80
C LEU A 261 -1.90 -1.89 16.57
N ARG A 262 -0.58 -1.92 16.37
CA ARG A 262 0.21 -0.73 16.03
C ARG A 262 -0.11 -0.22 14.62
N LYS A 263 -0.26 -1.12 13.64
CA LYS A 263 -0.70 -0.77 12.27
C LYS A 263 -2.12 -0.23 12.23
N VAL A 264 -3.05 -0.86 12.95
CA VAL A 264 -4.43 -0.39 13.05
C VAL A 264 -4.48 0.96 13.77
N GLY A 265 -3.70 1.16 14.82
CA GLY A 265 -3.57 2.46 15.49
C GLY A 265 -3.04 3.57 14.56
N PHE A 266 -2.06 3.26 13.71
CA PHE A 266 -1.55 4.21 12.71
C PHE A 266 -2.61 4.57 11.66
N VAL A 267 -3.38 3.58 11.19
CA VAL A 267 -4.49 3.80 10.25
C VAL A 267 -5.59 4.63 10.88
N VAL A 268 -6.01 4.32 12.11
CA VAL A 268 -7.04 5.09 12.83
C VAL A 268 -6.59 6.52 13.08
N SER A 269 -5.32 6.72 13.48
CA SER A 269 -4.74 8.06 13.67
C SER A 269 -4.66 8.85 12.36
N SER A 270 -4.35 8.18 11.24
CA SER A 270 -4.30 8.83 9.92
C SER A 270 -5.71 9.21 9.42
N CYS A 271 -6.70 8.33 9.64
CA CYS A 271 -8.11 8.64 9.34
C CYS A 271 -8.63 9.81 10.18
N LEU A 272 -8.31 9.86 11.48
CA LEU A 272 -8.70 10.98 12.35
C LEU A 272 -8.08 12.30 11.88
N LEU A 273 -6.79 12.27 11.49
CA LEU A 273 -6.11 13.45 10.96
C LEU A 273 -6.76 13.94 9.65
N PHE A 274 -7.18 13.02 8.78
CA PHE A 274 -7.85 13.35 7.52
C PHE A 274 -9.25 13.95 7.75
N VAL A 275 -10.02 13.41 8.71
CA VAL A 275 -11.33 13.96 9.08
C VAL A 275 -11.19 15.36 9.68
N LEU A 276 -10.23 15.57 10.59
CA LEU A 276 -9.95 16.89 11.17
C LEU A 276 -9.46 17.91 10.13
N LEU A 277 -8.69 17.47 9.12
CA LEU A 277 -8.30 18.34 8.00
C LEU A 277 -9.51 18.73 7.15
N GLY A 278 -10.44 17.79 6.92
CA GLY A 278 -11.68 18.05 6.19
C GLY A 278 -12.57 19.07 6.89
N GLU A 279 -12.82 18.89 8.19
CA GLU A 279 -13.60 19.85 8.98
C GLU A 279 -12.95 21.25 9.03
N ALA A 280 -11.62 21.32 9.16
CA ALA A 280 -10.89 22.58 9.12
C ALA A 280 -10.98 23.27 7.75
N PHE A 281 -11.01 22.50 6.67
CA PHE A 281 -11.16 23.04 5.31
C PHE A 281 -12.57 23.59 5.07
N ASP A 282 -13.61 22.88 5.52
CA ASP A 282 -15.00 23.34 5.43
C ASP A 282 -15.23 24.65 6.21
N LEU A 283 -14.68 24.75 7.43
CA LEU A 283 -14.69 25.98 8.23
C LEU A 283 -14.01 27.15 7.52
N LEU A 284 -12.88 26.89 6.86
CA LEU A 284 -12.14 27.92 6.12
C LEU A 284 -12.88 28.36 4.86
N LEU A 285 -13.59 27.44 4.21
CA LEU A 285 -14.42 27.71 3.04
C LEU A 285 -15.65 28.56 3.40
N GLU A 286 -16.33 28.26 4.51
CA GLU A 286 -17.42 29.10 5.04
C GLU A 286 -16.95 30.53 5.34
N LEU A 287 -15.78 30.66 5.95
CA LEU A 287 -15.23 31.96 6.34
C LEU A 287 -14.85 32.80 5.10
N LEU A 288 -14.30 32.15 4.06
CA LEU A 288 -14.03 32.75 2.75
C LEU A 288 -15.32 33.17 2.03
N LEU A 289 -16.34 32.32 2.03
CA LEU A 289 -17.66 32.62 1.45
C LEU A 289 -18.32 33.82 2.15
N ALA A 290 -18.28 33.87 3.48
CA ALA A 290 -18.79 34.98 4.26
C ALA A 290 -18.03 36.29 3.97
N LEU A 291 -16.71 36.23 3.81
CA LEU A 291 -15.88 37.36 3.38
C LEU A 291 -16.27 37.84 1.98
N PHE A 292 -16.44 36.91 1.04
CA PHE A 292 -16.80 37.23 -0.34
C PHE A 292 -18.19 37.87 -0.44
N GLN A 293 -19.16 37.35 0.33
CA GLN A 293 -20.49 37.96 0.43
C GLN A 293 -20.45 39.36 1.05
N ARG A 294 -19.62 39.59 2.08
CA ARG A 294 -19.41 40.93 2.66
C ARG A 294 -18.79 41.90 1.66
N PHE A 295 -17.79 41.48 0.90
CA PHE A 295 -17.18 42.31 -0.14
C PHE A 295 -18.16 42.62 -1.28
N HIS A 296 -18.95 41.63 -1.69
CA HIS A 296 -19.98 41.83 -2.71
C HIS A 296 -21.10 42.77 -2.22
N GLY A 297 -21.50 42.66 -0.95
CA GLY A 297 -22.43 43.58 -0.30
C GLY A 297 -21.88 45.01 -0.23
N ALA A 298 -20.62 45.17 0.19
CA ALA A 298 -19.94 46.46 0.24
C ALA A 298 -19.82 47.11 -1.16
N GLY A 299 -19.54 46.31 -2.20
CA GLY A 299 -19.49 46.79 -3.59
C GLY A 299 -20.86 47.29 -4.08
N LYS A 300 -21.95 46.62 -3.71
CA LYS A 300 -23.32 47.09 -4.00
C LYS A 300 -23.66 48.38 -3.27
N VAL A 301 -23.23 48.54 -2.02
CA VAL A 301 -23.41 49.79 -1.25
C VAL A 301 -22.61 50.94 -1.86
N LEU A 302 -21.38 50.69 -2.33
CA LEU A 302 -20.55 51.70 -2.98
C LEU A 302 -21.16 52.15 -4.32
N GLN A 303 -21.70 51.21 -5.11
CA GLN A 303 -22.46 51.50 -6.33
C GLN A 303 -23.72 52.34 -6.05
N LEU A 304 -24.45 52.04 -4.98
CA LEU A 304 -25.63 52.82 -4.56
C LEU A 304 -25.26 54.24 -4.12
N LEU A 305 -24.16 54.40 -3.38
CA LEU A 305 -23.65 55.71 -2.96
C LEU A 305 -23.16 56.56 -4.13
N LEU A 306 -22.49 55.95 -5.12
CA LEU A 306 -22.10 56.63 -6.37
C LEU A 306 -23.32 57.09 -7.17
N ARG A 307 -24.37 56.25 -7.27
CA ARG A 307 -25.60 56.58 -8.00
C ARG A 307 -26.41 57.69 -7.33
N ILE A 308 -26.39 57.76 -6.00
CA ILE A 308 -27.02 58.85 -5.22
C ILE A 308 -26.21 60.15 -5.33
N GLY A 309 -24.89 60.07 -5.51
CA GLY A 309 -24.02 61.24 -5.72
C GLY A 309 -24.24 61.96 -7.05
N GLU A 310 -24.60 61.23 -8.12
CA GLU A 310 -24.91 61.82 -9.43
C GLU A 310 -26.29 62.48 -9.52
N LEU A 311 -27.21 62.19 -8.58
CA LEU A 311 -28.56 62.76 -8.53
C LEU A 311 -28.64 64.13 -7.81
N LYS A 312 -27.51 64.72 -7.43
CA LYS A 312 -27.45 65.92 -6.56
C LYS A 312 -26.89 67.20 -7.22
N TRP A 313 -26.87 67.27 -8.55
CA TRP A 313 -26.55 68.49 -9.31
C TRP A 313 -27.65 68.81 -10.31
#